data_AF-A0A1C6TIW0-F1
#
_entry.id   AF-A0A1C6TIW0-F1
#
_cell.length_a   1.000
_cell.length_b   1.000
_cell.length_c   1.000
_cell.angle_alpha   90.00
_cell.angle_beta   90.00
_cell.angle_gamma   90.00
#
_symmetry.space_group_name_H-M   'P 1'
#
loop_
_entity.id
_entity.type
_entity.pdbx_description
1 polymer ?
#
loop_
_entity_poly.entity_id
_entity_poly.type
_entity_poly.pdbx_seq_one_letter_code
_entity_poly.pdbx_strand_id
1 'polypeptide(L)'
;MSILRRIGAVTVAVVLGSTVAASAAHADFTFYRTDPHVGACWNKVTGYGGVYQVDNNLLNNTGGWHTARVVVNRPGVGIQSDQTYTAAPGEWKIGAIAHVAIVPNDDYLVYLDGVQVVGIPAHGIPYYMNHCKVKESPSVKVRQALSYGLAQLDSIYVGCAAGTYRYGTVPTSTLYHDGRTCGQSRVYKQPAGVKGFDCSGLIYKMFQHAGVYFPWTSSSAMKSGIPQVAKSQIQVGDLLAKNGHVAVYLGDGDGDGVPSVLEATPKWQNPDGTWTGVVISNATTYLNSSEYTAHRVPGI
;
A
#
# COMPACT_ATOMS: atom_id res chain seq x y z
N MET A 1 -39.17 49.76 -8.38
CA MET A 1 -38.24 50.79 -8.89
C MET A 1 -36.91 50.59 -8.18
N SER A 2 -35.74 50.60 -8.81
CA SER A 2 -35.35 50.65 -10.21
C SER A 2 -33.82 50.48 -10.15
N ILE A 3 -33.22 49.65 -11.01
CA ILE A 3 -32.42 50.14 -12.15
C ILE A 3 -30.98 50.48 -11.74
N LEU A 4 -30.02 49.64 -12.15
CA LEU A 4 -29.05 49.89 -13.23
C LEU A 4 -27.82 50.67 -12.68
N ARG A 5 -26.57 50.55 -13.11
CA ARG A 5 -25.93 49.93 -14.28
C ARG A 5 -24.41 50.11 -14.10
N ARG A 6 -23.59 49.12 -14.50
CA ARG A 6 -22.58 49.18 -15.60
C ARG A 6 -21.39 50.16 -15.40
N ILE A 7 -20.12 49.75 -15.46
CA ILE A 7 -19.23 49.49 -16.62
C ILE A 7 -17.80 49.61 -16.01
N GLY A 8 -16.69 48.98 -16.43
CA GLY A 8 -16.32 48.20 -17.60
C GLY A 8 -14.95 47.54 -17.35
N ALA A 9 -14.68 46.41 -18.03
CA ALA A 9 -13.74 46.28 -19.15
C ALA A 9 -12.25 46.19 -18.70
N VAL A 10 -11.74 44.97 -18.49
CA VAL A 10 -11.00 44.13 -19.47
C VAL A 10 -9.54 44.56 -19.65
N THR A 11 -8.63 43.68 -19.25
CA THR A 11 -7.43 43.42 -20.06
C THR A 11 -7.15 41.93 -20.01
N VAL A 12 -7.31 41.30 -21.17
CA VAL A 12 -6.90 39.93 -21.46
C VAL A 12 -5.43 39.99 -21.85
N ALA A 13 -4.59 39.23 -21.16
CA ALA A 13 -3.30 38.81 -21.70
C ALA A 13 -3.29 37.27 -21.72
N VAL A 14 -3.52 36.73 -22.91
CA VAL A 14 -3.29 35.33 -23.27
C VAL A 14 -1.78 35.15 -23.40
N VAL A 15 -1.21 34.23 -22.62
CA VAL A 15 0.05 33.57 -22.96
C VAL A 15 -0.29 32.16 -23.45
N LEU A 16 -0.09 31.96 -24.75
CA LEU A 16 -0.25 30.72 -25.51
C LEU A 16 0.93 29.76 -25.25
N GLY A 17 0.62 28.47 -25.12
CA GLY A 17 1.47 27.32 -25.44
C GLY A 17 2.68 27.10 -24.53
N SER A 18 2.86 25.96 -23.86
CA SER A 18 2.87 24.63 -24.46
C SER A 18 2.75 23.60 -23.36
N THR A 19 1.87 22.62 -23.57
CA THR A 19 1.80 21.32 -22.91
C THR A 19 2.03 21.31 -21.40
N VAL A 20 0.92 21.35 -20.66
CA VAL A 20 0.86 20.68 -19.37
C VAL A 20 1.11 19.20 -19.65
N ALA A 21 2.38 18.78 -19.67
CA ALA A 21 2.73 17.37 -19.64
C ALA A 21 2.47 16.90 -18.20
N ALA A 22 1.19 16.83 -17.84
CA ALA A 22 0.74 16.02 -16.74
C ALA A 22 0.80 14.57 -17.23
N SER A 23 1.92 13.91 -16.99
CA SER A 23 1.99 12.46 -16.82
C SER A 23 3.37 12.10 -16.25
N ALA A 24 3.52 11.12 -15.37
CA ALA A 24 2.61 10.03 -15.02
C ALA A 24 2.34 9.98 -13.50
N ALA A 25 1.08 9.71 -13.16
CA ALA A 25 0.68 9.12 -11.89
C ALA A 25 0.74 7.59 -12.07
N HIS A 26 1.59 6.87 -11.34
CA HIS A 26 1.73 5.42 -11.38
C HIS A 26 0.98 4.89 -10.16
N ALA A 27 -0.24 4.55 -10.46
CA ALA A 27 -0.84 3.30 -10.09
C ALA A 27 -0.31 2.48 -8.88
N ASP A 28 -1.02 2.56 -7.76
CA ASP A 28 -1.04 1.55 -6.67
C ASP A 28 -1.88 0.33 -7.07
N PHE A 29 -1.22 -0.80 -7.36
CA PHE A 29 -1.89 -2.03 -7.73
C PHE A 29 -2.45 -2.76 -6.49
N THR A 30 -3.74 -3.05 -6.49
CA THR A 30 -4.32 -4.07 -5.60
C THR A 30 -4.05 -5.45 -6.20
N PHE A 31 -3.24 -6.27 -5.54
CA PHE A 31 -2.99 -7.66 -5.95
C PHE A 31 -4.07 -8.59 -5.36
N TYR A 32 -4.80 -9.30 -6.22
CA TYR A 32 -5.74 -10.34 -5.82
C TYR A 32 -5.01 -11.69 -5.81
N ARG A 33 -4.83 -12.26 -4.61
CA ARG A 33 -4.06 -13.50 -4.40
C ARG A 33 -4.63 -14.66 -5.22
N THR A 34 -3.96 -14.97 -6.32
CA THR A 34 -4.13 -16.13 -7.20
C THR A 34 -2.75 -16.56 -7.67
N ASP A 35 -2.55 -17.82 -8.10
CA ASP A 35 -1.34 -18.23 -8.81
C ASP A 35 -1.79 -18.71 -10.20
N PRO A 36 -1.57 -17.96 -11.29
CA PRO A 36 -0.86 -16.69 -11.44
C PRO A 36 -1.56 -15.48 -10.78
N HIS A 37 -0.83 -14.38 -10.53
CA HIS A 37 -1.40 -13.21 -9.84
C HIS A 37 -2.13 -12.27 -10.80
N VAL A 38 -3.31 -11.77 -10.41
CA VAL A 38 -4.01 -10.66 -11.09
C VAL A 38 -4.18 -9.46 -10.17
N GLY A 39 -4.40 -8.28 -10.74
CA GLY A 39 -4.55 -7.04 -9.99
C GLY A 39 -5.07 -5.88 -10.83
N ALA A 40 -5.42 -4.80 -10.14
CA ALA A 40 -6.02 -3.62 -10.76
C ALA A 40 -5.54 -2.34 -10.05
N CYS A 41 -5.38 -1.27 -10.83
CA CYS A 41 -5.22 0.07 -10.31
C CYS A 41 -6.34 0.99 -10.74
N TRP A 42 -6.80 1.85 -9.83
CA TRP A 42 -7.97 2.72 -9.99
C TRP A 42 -7.61 4.21 -10.02
N ASN A 43 -7.82 4.84 -11.16
CA ASN A 43 -7.61 6.27 -11.40
C ASN A 43 -8.96 6.98 -11.48
N LYS A 44 -9.29 7.88 -10.55
CA LYS A 44 -10.49 8.73 -10.70
C LYS A 44 -10.25 9.82 -11.73
N VAL A 45 -11.10 9.86 -12.75
CA VAL A 45 -11.06 10.88 -13.80
C VAL A 45 -11.97 12.03 -13.36
N THR A 46 -11.39 13.06 -12.76
CA THR A 46 -12.11 14.19 -12.14
C THR A 46 -12.96 15.00 -13.13
N GLY A 47 -12.68 14.90 -14.44
CA GLY A 47 -13.40 15.63 -15.49
C GLY A 47 -14.75 15.05 -15.91
N TYR A 48 -15.06 13.80 -15.55
CA TYR A 48 -16.24 13.07 -16.07
C TYR A 48 -17.19 12.57 -14.97
N GLY A 49 -17.46 13.38 -13.95
CA GLY A 49 -18.57 13.11 -13.02
C GLY A 49 -18.43 11.84 -12.17
N GLY A 50 -17.20 11.41 -11.86
CA GLY A 50 -16.95 10.21 -11.04
C GLY A 50 -16.65 8.93 -11.81
N VAL A 51 -16.32 9.03 -13.11
CA VAL A 51 -15.73 7.92 -13.88
C VAL A 51 -14.35 7.54 -13.31
N TYR A 52 -14.11 6.24 -13.16
CA TYR A 52 -12.83 5.65 -12.80
C TYR A 52 -12.25 4.96 -14.03
N GLN A 53 -10.97 5.19 -14.30
CA GLN A 53 -10.17 4.40 -15.23
C GLN A 53 -9.44 3.33 -14.44
N VAL A 54 -9.57 2.08 -14.87
CA VAL A 54 -8.90 0.94 -14.23
C VAL A 54 -7.81 0.39 -15.13
N ASP A 55 -6.60 0.22 -14.59
CA ASP A 55 -5.46 -0.39 -15.26
C ASP A 55 -5.17 -1.78 -14.67
N ASN A 56 -5.30 -2.84 -15.47
CA ASN A 56 -5.25 -4.22 -14.98
C ASN A 56 -3.87 -4.89 -15.21
N ASN A 57 -3.53 -5.87 -14.38
CA ASN A 57 -2.31 -6.68 -14.53
C ASN A 57 -2.53 -8.20 -14.30
N LEU A 58 -1.67 -9.00 -14.93
CA LEU A 58 -1.60 -10.47 -14.92
C LEU A 58 -0.13 -10.80 -14.91
N LEU A 59 0.32 -11.29 -13.76
CA LEU A 59 1.70 -11.71 -13.53
C LEU A 59 1.70 -13.22 -13.54
N ASN A 60 2.06 -13.80 -14.69
CA ASN A 60 2.13 -15.23 -14.84
C ASN A 60 3.48 -15.74 -14.38
N ASN A 61 3.53 -16.28 -13.16
CA ASN A 61 4.74 -16.90 -12.62
C ASN A 61 4.67 -18.44 -12.63
N THR A 62 3.76 -19.02 -13.41
CA THR A 62 3.61 -20.47 -13.55
C THR A 62 4.31 -20.99 -14.82
N GLY A 63 4.34 -22.31 -14.98
CA GLY A 63 4.80 -22.98 -16.20
C GLY A 63 3.75 -23.06 -17.32
N GLY A 64 2.53 -22.56 -17.10
CA GLY A 64 1.40 -22.65 -18.03
C GLY A 64 1.04 -21.29 -18.64
N TRP A 65 0.24 -21.30 -19.70
CA TRP A 65 -0.40 -20.09 -20.21
C TRP A 65 -1.64 -19.78 -19.38
N HIS A 66 -1.88 -18.51 -19.11
CA HIS A 66 -3.03 -18.08 -18.32
C HIS A 66 -3.78 -16.93 -18.98
N THR A 67 -5.10 -16.93 -18.84
CA THR A 67 -5.99 -15.94 -19.46
C THR A 67 -6.75 -15.17 -18.41
N ALA A 68 -6.67 -13.84 -18.46
CA ALA A 68 -7.49 -12.94 -17.65
C ALA A 68 -8.55 -12.28 -18.53
N ARG A 69 -9.81 -12.26 -18.07
CA ARG A 69 -10.93 -11.54 -18.67
C ARG A 69 -11.49 -10.54 -17.67
N VAL A 70 -11.61 -9.28 -18.08
CA VAL A 70 -12.12 -8.17 -17.28
C VAL A 70 -13.47 -7.74 -17.85
N VAL A 71 -14.50 -7.70 -17.00
CA VAL A 71 -15.85 -7.32 -17.38
C VAL A 71 -16.34 -6.19 -16.48
N VAL A 72 -16.94 -5.17 -17.10
CA VAL A 72 -17.65 -4.11 -16.41
C VAL A 72 -19.11 -4.17 -16.82
N ASN A 73 -20.00 -4.33 -15.85
CA ASN A 73 -21.43 -4.47 -16.07
C ASN A 73 -22.17 -3.37 -15.30
N ARG A 74 -23.09 -2.68 -15.98
CA ARG A 74 -23.96 -1.72 -15.31
C ARG A 74 -25.30 -2.39 -14.99
N PRO A 75 -25.68 -2.57 -13.72
CA PRO A 75 -26.98 -3.11 -13.36
C PRO A 75 -28.12 -2.35 -14.05
N GLY A 76 -29.04 -3.09 -14.67
CA GLY A 76 -30.18 -2.52 -15.41
C GLY A 76 -29.85 -1.94 -16.79
N VAL A 77 -28.58 -1.86 -17.19
CA VAL A 77 -28.16 -1.37 -18.52
C VAL A 77 -27.42 -2.45 -19.31
N GLY A 78 -26.62 -3.29 -18.65
CA GLY A 78 -25.87 -4.40 -19.27
C GLY A 78 -24.36 -4.19 -19.30
N ILE A 79 -23.66 -5.05 -20.04
CA ILE A 79 -22.19 -5.03 -20.15
C ILE A 79 -21.72 -3.73 -20.80
N GLN A 80 -20.84 -3.00 -20.11
CA GLN A 80 -20.22 -1.77 -20.59
C GLN A 80 -18.85 -2.02 -21.22
N SER A 81 -18.15 -3.06 -20.77
CA SER A 81 -16.84 -3.47 -21.31
C SER A 81 -16.57 -4.94 -21.02
N ASP A 82 -15.86 -5.61 -21.92
CA ASP A 82 -15.47 -7.01 -21.82
C ASP A 82 -14.18 -7.23 -22.62
N GLN A 83 -13.07 -7.48 -21.94
CA GLN A 83 -11.75 -7.60 -22.56
C GLN A 83 -11.02 -8.83 -22.02
N THR A 84 -10.27 -9.53 -22.88
CA THR A 84 -9.59 -10.80 -22.55
C THR A 84 -8.15 -10.79 -23.04
N TYR A 85 -7.22 -11.28 -22.21
CA TYR A 85 -5.78 -11.28 -22.45
C TYR A 85 -5.12 -12.53 -21.91
N THR A 86 -4.09 -13.01 -22.61
CA THR A 86 -3.34 -14.20 -22.22
C THR A 86 -1.88 -13.83 -21.94
N ALA A 87 -1.29 -14.37 -20.87
CA ALA A 87 0.12 -14.26 -20.54
C ALA A 87 0.82 -15.63 -20.68
N ALA A 88 1.97 -15.63 -21.35
CA ALA A 88 2.85 -16.80 -21.46
C ALA A 88 3.49 -17.16 -20.10
N PRO A 89 4.04 -18.37 -19.94
CA PRO A 89 4.81 -18.74 -18.75
C PRO A 89 5.91 -17.72 -18.45
N GLY A 90 5.95 -17.18 -17.23
CA GLY A 90 6.90 -16.14 -16.83
C GLY A 90 6.61 -14.72 -17.35
N GLU A 91 5.56 -14.52 -18.16
CA GLU A 91 5.22 -13.21 -18.74
C GLU A 91 4.42 -12.35 -17.77
N TRP A 92 4.80 -11.07 -17.68
CA TRP A 92 4.16 -10.09 -16.82
C TRP A 92 3.49 -9.02 -17.68
N LYS A 93 2.16 -9.00 -17.70
CA LYS A 93 1.38 -7.97 -18.39
C LYS A 93 0.89 -6.94 -17.38
N ILE A 94 1.40 -5.72 -17.45
CA ILE A 94 1.05 -4.60 -16.57
C ILE A 94 0.44 -3.49 -17.42
N GLY A 95 -0.76 -3.01 -17.07
CA GLY A 95 -1.46 -1.94 -17.78
C GLY A 95 -2.07 -2.36 -19.13
N ALA A 96 -1.60 -3.46 -19.72
CA ALA A 96 -2.07 -3.95 -21.01
C ALA A 96 -3.39 -4.74 -20.97
N ILE A 97 -3.93 -5.05 -19.77
CA ILE A 97 -5.02 -6.03 -19.60
C ILE A 97 -6.42 -5.43 -19.66
N ALA A 98 -6.51 -4.11 -19.68
CA ALA A 98 -7.67 -3.34 -20.10
C ALA A 98 -7.56 -1.99 -19.42
N HIS A 99 -7.78 -0.92 -20.18
CA HIS A 99 -8.20 0.37 -19.64
C HIS A 99 -9.71 0.41 -19.72
N VAL A 100 -10.40 0.38 -18.58
CA VAL A 100 -11.86 0.43 -18.56
C VAL A 100 -12.35 1.65 -17.80
N ALA A 101 -13.29 2.37 -18.41
CA ALA A 101 -14.04 3.44 -17.75
C ALA A 101 -15.22 2.83 -16.99
N ILE A 102 -15.29 3.08 -15.69
CA ILE A 102 -16.31 2.55 -14.77
C ILE A 102 -17.00 3.74 -14.12
N VAL A 103 -18.33 3.77 -14.10
CA VAL A 103 -19.07 4.81 -13.37
C VAL A 103 -19.50 4.31 -11.98
N PRO A 104 -19.89 5.20 -11.06
CA PRO A 104 -20.49 4.78 -9.80
C PRO A 104 -21.71 3.87 -10.07
N ASN A 105 -21.77 2.74 -9.37
CA ASN A 105 -22.77 1.66 -9.52
C ASN A 105 -22.55 0.67 -10.67
N ASP A 106 -21.39 0.64 -11.33
CA ASP A 106 -21.03 -0.47 -12.20
C ASP A 106 -20.40 -1.61 -11.38
N ASP A 107 -20.69 -2.86 -11.73
CA ASP A 107 -19.99 -4.06 -11.24
C ASP A 107 -18.67 -4.22 -11.99
N TYR A 108 -17.60 -4.54 -11.26
CA TYR A 108 -16.30 -4.87 -11.82
C TYR A 108 -15.92 -6.32 -11.50
N LEU A 109 -15.71 -7.12 -12.55
CA LEU A 109 -15.50 -8.56 -12.47
C LEU A 109 -14.21 -8.94 -13.19
N VAL A 110 -13.40 -9.80 -12.57
CA VAL A 110 -12.22 -10.39 -13.20
C VAL A 110 -12.30 -11.90 -13.13
N TYR A 111 -12.09 -12.53 -14.28
CA TYR A 111 -12.04 -13.97 -14.44
C TYR A 111 -10.62 -14.38 -14.81
N LEU A 112 -10.06 -15.35 -14.09
CA LEU A 112 -8.80 -16.00 -14.41
C LEU A 112 -9.11 -17.42 -14.86
N ASP A 113 -8.71 -17.76 -16.09
CA ASP A 113 -8.99 -19.04 -16.75
C ASP A 113 -10.46 -19.47 -16.67
N GLY A 114 -11.36 -18.47 -16.79
CA GLY A 114 -12.80 -18.64 -16.72
C GLY A 114 -13.41 -18.67 -15.31
N VAL A 115 -12.58 -18.68 -14.26
CA VAL A 115 -13.03 -18.62 -12.86
C VAL A 115 -13.03 -17.19 -12.37
N GLN A 116 -14.14 -16.72 -11.80
CA GLN A 116 -14.19 -15.38 -11.21
C GLN A 116 -13.29 -15.30 -9.98
N VAL A 117 -12.30 -14.40 -10.01
CA VAL A 117 -11.32 -14.19 -8.93
C VAL A 117 -11.46 -12.82 -8.28
N VAL A 118 -12.16 -11.89 -8.95
CA VAL A 118 -12.56 -10.58 -8.40
C VAL A 118 -14.02 -10.33 -8.71
N GLY A 119 -14.77 -9.87 -7.71
CA GLY A 119 -16.15 -9.40 -7.88
C GLY A 119 -16.41 -8.23 -6.96
N ILE A 120 -16.34 -7.02 -7.49
CA ILE A 120 -16.70 -5.80 -6.77
C ILE A 120 -18.10 -5.40 -7.24
N PRO A 121 -19.13 -5.50 -6.39
CA PRO A 121 -20.48 -5.14 -6.78
C PRO A 121 -20.62 -3.63 -6.90
N ALA A 122 -21.64 -3.18 -7.64
CA ALA A 122 -22.00 -1.78 -7.89
C ALA A 122 -21.94 -0.86 -6.65
N HIS A 123 -22.34 -1.37 -5.49
CA HIS A 123 -22.38 -0.64 -4.21
C HIS A 123 -21.12 -0.84 -3.35
N GLY A 124 -20.17 -1.65 -3.81
CA GLY A 124 -19.01 -2.14 -3.07
C GLY A 124 -17.68 -1.55 -3.52
N ILE A 125 -17.66 -0.40 -4.22
CA ILE A 125 -16.42 0.36 -4.52
C ILE A 125 -16.18 1.38 -3.38
N PRO A 126 -15.37 1.05 -2.35
CA PRO A 126 -15.11 1.97 -1.25
C PRO A 126 -14.38 3.26 -1.66
N TYR A 127 -14.69 4.35 -0.96
CA TYR A 127 -14.11 5.68 -1.15
C TYR A 127 -12.58 5.71 -1.06
N TYR A 128 -11.98 4.80 -0.29
CA TYR A 128 -10.53 4.64 -0.10
C TYR A 128 -9.82 3.88 -1.24
N MET A 129 -10.53 3.48 -2.30
CA MET A 129 -9.95 2.88 -3.53
C MET A 129 -9.65 3.92 -4.62
N ASN A 130 -9.61 5.20 -4.25
CA ASN A 130 -9.01 6.22 -5.08
C ASN A 130 -7.51 6.24 -4.86
N HIS A 131 -6.76 6.69 -5.86
CA HIS A 131 -5.34 7.08 -5.79
C HIS A 131 -4.33 6.05 -6.30
N CYS A 132 -4.42 5.71 -7.59
CA CYS A 132 -3.21 5.60 -8.39
C CYS A 132 -2.47 6.96 -8.42
N LYS A 133 -1.52 7.22 -7.52
CA LYS A 133 -0.49 8.24 -7.75
C LYS A 133 0.88 7.61 -7.52
N VAL A 134 1.75 7.63 -8.54
CA VAL A 134 3.17 7.45 -8.24
C VAL A 134 3.49 8.65 -7.37
N LYS A 135 4.04 8.37 -6.21
CA LYS A 135 5.44 8.74 -6.08
C LYS A 135 6.24 7.50 -6.42
N GLU A 136 7.24 7.59 -7.29
CA GLU A 136 8.09 6.45 -7.62
C GLU A 136 8.53 5.79 -6.32
N SER A 137 8.03 4.57 -6.10
CA SER A 137 8.73 3.66 -5.22
C SER A 137 9.98 3.24 -6.01
N PRO A 138 11.19 3.63 -5.59
CA PRO A 138 12.36 3.70 -6.46
C PRO A 138 12.81 2.33 -7.00
N SER A 139 12.30 1.21 -6.47
CA SER A 139 12.59 -0.11 -7.02
C SER A 139 11.50 -1.17 -6.80
N VAL A 140 11.59 -2.24 -7.60
CA VAL A 140 10.86 -3.50 -7.42
C VAL A 140 11.02 -4.04 -5.99
N LYS A 141 12.19 -3.84 -5.37
CA LYS A 141 12.50 -4.33 -4.02
C LYS A 141 11.69 -3.61 -2.96
N VAL A 142 11.53 -2.28 -3.07
CA VAL A 142 10.65 -1.53 -2.17
C VAL A 142 9.20 -2.02 -2.29
N ARG A 143 8.70 -2.21 -3.52
CA ARG A 143 7.33 -2.70 -3.75
C ARG A 143 7.11 -4.10 -3.14
N GLN A 144 8.06 -5.01 -3.28
CA GLN A 144 8.00 -6.34 -2.67
C GLN A 144 8.01 -6.25 -1.13
N ALA A 145 8.85 -5.40 -0.56
CA ALA A 145 8.92 -5.19 0.88
C ALA A 145 7.58 -4.65 1.43
N LEU A 146 7.04 -3.60 0.82
CA LEU A 146 5.76 -3.00 1.21
C LEU A 146 4.59 -3.97 1.04
N SER A 147 4.56 -4.73 -0.05
CA SER A 147 3.53 -5.77 -0.28
C SER A 147 3.51 -6.81 0.85
N TYR A 148 4.68 -7.30 1.27
CA TYR A 148 4.76 -8.21 2.41
C TYR A 148 4.19 -7.57 3.68
N GLY A 149 4.61 -6.33 3.98
CA GLY A 149 4.20 -5.61 5.19
C GLY A 149 2.70 -5.33 5.25
N LEU A 150 2.12 -4.82 4.15
CA LEU A 150 0.69 -4.55 4.02
C LEU A 150 -0.13 -5.84 4.14
N ALA A 151 0.39 -6.97 3.63
CA ALA A 151 -0.24 -8.27 3.82
C ALA A 151 -0.26 -8.77 5.27
N GLN A 152 0.43 -8.08 6.20
CA GLN A 152 0.43 -8.40 7.63
C GLN A 152 -0.49 -7.49 8.46
N LEU A 153 -1.22 -6.56 7.85
CA LEU A 153 -2.17 -5.70 8.58
C LEU A 153 -3.04 -6.53 9.53
N ASP A 154 -3.32 -5.95 10.69
CA ASP A 154 -4.08 -6.54 11.79
C ASP A 154 -3.38 -7.72 12.53
N SER A 155 -2.18 -8.12 12.11
CA SER A 155 -1.34 -9.01 12.91
C SER A 155 -1.05 -8.39 14.27
N ILE A 156 -0.99 -9.21 15.31
CA ILE A 156 -0.83 -8.72 16.68
C ILE A 156 0.59 -8.27 16.99
N TYR A 157 0.73 -7.37 17.97
CA TYR A 157 2.02 -6.98 18.50
C TYR A 157 2.50 -7.98 19.56
N VAL A 158 3.73 -8.48 19.40
CA VAL A 158 4.31 -9.48 20.33
C VAL A 158 5.51 -8.96 21.13
N GLY A 159 5.98 -7.75 20.85
CA GLY A 159 7.07 -7.12 21.58
C GLY A 159 8.46 -7.66 21.27
N CYS A 160 9.48 -6.97 21.80
CA CYS A 160 10.88 -7.25 21.46
C CYS A 160 11.42 -8.56 22.06
N ALA A 161 10.83 -9.06 23.15
CA ALA A 161 11.30 -10.26 23.83
C ALA A 161 10.83 -11.56 23.17
N ALA A 162 10.01 -11.49 22.12
CA ALA A 162 9.32 -12.65 21.55
C ALA A 162 10.21 -13.56 20.68
N GLY A 163 11.54 -13.53 20.81
CA GLY A 163 12.45 -14.46 20.10
C GLY A 163 12.21 -14.50 18.59
N THR A 164 11.90 -15.68 18.04
CA THR A 164 11.54 -15.84 16.62
C THR A 164 10.12 -15.36 16.28
N TYR A 165 9.22 -15.33 17.27
CA TYR A 165 7.81 -14.94 17.09
C TYR A 165 7.64 -13.48 16.69
N ARG A 166 8.56 -12.57 17.07
CA ARG A 166 8.56 -11.17 16.59
C ARG A 166 8.77 -11.02 15.08
N TYR A 167 9.17 -12.09 14.40
CA TYR A 167 9.33 -12.16 12.95
C TYR A 167 8.16 -12.90 12.26
N GLY A 168 7.07 -13.14 12.98
CA GLY A 168 5.90 -13.81 12.42
C GLY A 168 5.90 -15.34 12.50
N THR A 169 6.69 -15.95 13.38
CA THR A 169 6.48 -17.37 13.72
C THR A 169 5.12 -17.53 14.40
N VAL A 170 4.41 -18.60 14.06
CA VAL A 170 3.10 -18.95 14.63
C VAL A 170 3.28 -19.99 15.74
N PRO A 171 2.84 -19.74 16.98
CA PRO A 171 3.01 -20.67 18.08
C PRO A 171 1.91 -21.74 18.09
N THR A 172 2.24 -22.92 18.62
CA THR A 172 1.28 -24.03 18.82
C THR A 172 0.52 -23.93 20.14
N SER A 173 0.99 -23.10 21.06
CA SER A 173 0.34 -22.80 22.35
C SER A 173 0.29 -21.28 22.56
N THR A 174 -0.57 -20.82 23.47
CA THR A 174 -0.62 -19.41 23.84
C THR A 174 0.63 -19.03 24.63
N LEU A 175 1.30 -17.95 24.22
CA LEU A 175 2.52 -17.43 24.81
C LEU A 175 2.32 -16.03 25.40
N TYR A 176 3.19 -15.68 26.34
CA TYR A 176 3.26 -14.36 26.95
C TYR A 176 4.70 -13.87 26.90
N HIS A 177 4.95 -12.83 26.11
CA HIS A 177 6.28 -12.30 25.86
C HIS A 177 6.55 -11.11 26.77
N ASP A 178 7.50 -11.24 27.70
CA ASP A 178 7.80 -10.17 28.67
C ASP A 178 8.69 -9.08 28.06
N GLY A 179 8.06 -8.08 27.43
CA GLY A 179 8.74 -6.94 26.83
C GLY A 179 9.53 -6.08 27.82
N ARG A 180 9.30 -6.20 29.13
CA ARG A 180 10.05 -5.45 30.16
C ARG A 180 11.52 -5.83 30.20
N THR A 181 11.84 -7.05 29.78
CA THR A 181 13.22 -7.55 29.65
C THR A 181 14.02 -6.83 28.55
N CYS A 182 13.35 -6.13 27.64
CA CYS A 182 13.96 -5.38 26.55
C CYS A 182 13.51 -3.91 26.50
N GLY A 183 13.12 -3.36 27.65
CA GLY A 183 12.84 -1.93 27.82
C GLY A 183 11.43 -1.49 27.42
N GLN A 184 10.52 -2.42 27.11
CA GLN A 184 9.10 -2.11 26.94
C GLN A 184 8.37 -2.15 28.28
N SER A 185 7.15 -1.62 28.35
CA SER A 185 6.43 -1.50 29.63
C SER A 185 5.46 -2.65 29.92
N ARG A 186 5.38 -3.68 29.06
CA ARG A 186 4.26 -4.63 29.02
C ARG A 186 4.67 -6.06 28.73
N VAL A 187 3.78 -6.98 29.09
CA VAL A 187 3.78 -8.38 28.64
C VAL A 187 2.78 -8.54 27.51
N TYR A 188 3.18 -9.14 26.40
CA TYR A 188 2.36 -9.29 25.20
C TYR A 188 1.86 -10.72 25.04
N LYS A 189 0.54 -10.87 24.99
CA LYS A 189 -0.12 -12.16 24.73
C LYS A 189 -0.06 -12.48 23.24
N GLN A 190 0.33 -13.71 22.90
CA GLN A 190 0.22 -14.29 21.57
C GLN A 190 -0.60 -15.59 21.64
N PRO A 191 -1.84 -15.62 21.14
CA PRO A 191 -2.63 -16.85 21.09
C PRO A 191 -2.01 -17.91 20.17
N ALA A 192 -2.28 -19.19 20.46
CA ALA A 192 -1.95 -20.28 19.53
C ALA A 192 -2.54 -20.02 18.13
N GLY A 193 -1.78 -20.32 17.08
CA GLY A 193 -2.22 -20.12 15.70
C GLY A 193 -2.20 -18.67 15.20
N VAL A 194 -1.86 -17.69 16.04
CA VAL A 194 -1.88 -16.26 15.67
C VAL A 194 -0.48 -15.73 15.41
N LYS A 195 -0.29 -15.13 14.23
CA LYS A 195 0.97 -14.47 13.84
C LYS A 195 1.09 -13.11 14.52
N GLY A 196 2.31 -12.74 14.89
CA GLY A 196 2.58 -11.41 15.43
C GLY A 196 3.94 -10.87 15.03
N PHE A 197 4.13 -9.57 15.27
CA PHE A 197 5.36 -8.86 14.94
C PHE A 197 5.75 -7.88 16.04
N ASP A 198 7.03 -7.52 16.08
CA ASP A 198 7.46 -6.26 16.67
C ASP A 198 7.89 -5.27 15.58
N CYS A 199 8.19 -4.01 15.95
CA CYS A 199 8.47 -2.93 14.99
C CYS A 199 9.60 -3.31 14.01
N SER A 200 10.76 -3.69 14.53
CA SER A 200 11.91 -4.09 13.70
C SER A 200 11.75 -5.46 13.03
N GLY A 201 11.04 -6.42 13.64
CA GLY A 201 10.82 -7.74 13.08
C GLY A 201 9.93 -7.71 11.85
N LEU A 202 8.93 -6.82 11.82
CA LEU A 202 8.14 -6.53 10.61
C LEU A 202 9.06 -6.04 9.49
N ILE A 203 9.82 -4.97 9.74
CA ILE A 203 10.73 -4.36 8.75
C ILE A 203 11.77 -5.38 8.24
N TYR A 204 12.38 -6.15 9.14
CA TYR A 204 13.32 -7.21 8.79
C TYR A 204 12.70 -8.20 7.80
N LYS A 205 11.48 -8.68 8.07
CA LYS A 205 10.80 -9.64 7.19
C LYS A 205 10.38 -9.04 5.86
N MET A 206 10.03 -7.75 5.83
CA MET A 206 9.72 -7.03 4.58
C MET A 206 10.93 -7.03 3.64
N PHE A 207 12.09 -6.58 4.10
CA PHE A 207 13.30 -6.53 3.27
C PHE A 207 13.88 -7.91 2.96
N GLN A 208 13.77 -8.87 3.90
CA GLN A 208 14.11 -10.26 3.62
C GLN A 208 13.23 -10.84 2.51
N HIS A 209 11.91 -10.58 2.52
CA HIS A 209 11.00 -11.05 1.47
C HIS A 209 11.32 -10.42 0.11
N ALA A 210 11.71 -9.15 0.10
CA ALA A 210 12.19 -8.49 -1.10
C ALA A 210 13.56 -9.03 -1.59
N GLY A 211 14.23 -9.91 -0.85
CA GLY A 211 15.57 -10.39 -1.19
C GLY A 211 16.64 -9.29 -1.14
N VAL A 212 16.50 -8.36 -0.19
CA VAL A 212 17.48 -7.32 0.13
C VAL A 212 18.32 -7.82 1.30
N TYR A 213 19.64 -7.70 1.21
CA TYR A 213 20.52 -8.01 2.35
C TYR A 213 20.25 -7.02 3.49
N PHE A 214 19.75 -7.52 4.61
CA PHE A 214 19.25 -6.67 5.70
C PHE A 214 19.68 -7.24 7.08
N PRO A 215 20.90 -6.95 7.55
CA PRO A 215 21.45 -7.53 8.78
C PRO A 215 20.97 -6.85 10.08
N TRP A 216 20.15 -5.80 9.99
CA TRP A 216 19.71 -5.03 11.15
C TRP A 216 18.41 -5.62 11.74
N THR A 217 18.48 -6.11 12.97
CA THR A 217 17.37 -6.81 13.64
C THR A 217 16.68 -5.99 14.75
N SER A 218 17.16 -4.77 15.00
CA SER A 218 16.58 -3.83 15.96
C SER A 218 16.47 -2.42 15.37
N SER A 219 15.53 -1.61 15.86
CA SER A 219 15.36 -0.22 15.42
C SER A 219 16.60 0.63 15.66
N SER A 220 17.31 0.43 16.77
CA SER A 220 18.58 1.10 17.06
C SER A 220 19.67 0.71 16.05
N ALA A 221 19.76 -0.57 15.66
CA ALA A 221 20.70 -1.02 14.64
C ALA A 221 20.35 -0.48 13.25
N MET A 222 19.06 -0.36 12.92
CA MET A 222 18.61 0.28 11.68
C MET A 222 18.98 1.77 11.67
N LYS A 223 18.73 2.47 12.78
CA LYS A 223 19.08 3.88 12.94
C LYS A 223 20.59 4.14 12.78
N SER A 224 21.43 3.29 13.34
CA SER A 224 22.89 3.50 13.30
C SER A 224 23.55 2.96 12.03
N GLY A 225 23.03 1.87 11.46
CA GLY A 225 23.68 1.15 10.38
C GLY A 225 23.17 1.46 8.98
N ILE A 226 21.99 2.07 8.85
CA ILE A 226 21.43 2.44 7.54
C ILE A 226 21.73 3.91 7.26
N PRO A 227 22.22 4.28 6.06
CA PRO A 227 22.50 5.67 5.73
C PRO A 227 21.30 6.59 5.98
N GLN A 228 21.56 7.69 6.69
CA GLN A 228 20.56 8.71 6.96
C GLN A 228 20.30 9.55 5.70
N VAL A 229 19.06 9.93 5.49
CA VAL A 229 18.64 10.92 4.48
C VAL A 229 17.93 12.08 5.17
N ALA A 230 17.90 13.25 4.53
CA ALA A 230 17.10 14.36 5.03
C ALA A 230 15.61 14.00 4.96
N LYS A 231 14.83 14.35 6.00
CA LYS A 231 13.37 14.11 6.00
C LYS A 231 12.65 14.82 4.84
N SER A 232 13.19 15.95 4.36
CA SER A 232 12.72 16.64 3.16
C SER A 232 12.95 15.85 1.86
N GLN A 233 13.83 14.84 1.89
CA GLN A 233 14.16 13.96 0.76
C GLN A 233 13.63 12.52 0.94
N ILE A 234 12.76 12.31 1.94
CA ILE A 234 12.22 10.99 2.25
C ILE A 234 11.36 10.48 1.08
N GLN A 235 11.52 9.20 0.80
CA GLN A 235 10.84 8.47 -0.27
C GLN A 235 10.09 7.27 0.30
N VAL A 236 9.08 6.82 -0.45
CA VAL A 236 8.33 5.60 -0.13
C VAL A 236 9.31 4.44 0.01
N GLY A 237 9.25 3.72 1.12
CA GLY A 237 10.20 2.65 1.47
C GLY A 237 11.34 3.05 2.41
N ASP A 238 11.59 4.36 2.58
CA ASP A 238 12.56 4.83 3.59
C ASP A 238 12.04 4.54 5.00
N LEU A 239 12.96 4.36 5.94
CA LEU A 239 12.65 4.07 7.34
C LEU A 239 12.68 5.34 8.18
N LEU A 240 11.66 5.53 9.00
CA LEU A 240 11.68 6.52 10.09
C LEU A 240 12.03 5.77 11.37
N ALA A 241 13.27 5.94 11.84
CA ALA A 241 13.82 5.17 12.95
C ALA A 241 14.24 6.05 14.12
N LYS A 242 13.97 5.59 15.33
CA LYS A 242 14.53 6.08 16.58
C LYS A 242 14.99 4.89 17.44
N ASN A 243 15.70 5.16 18.53
CA ASN A 243 15.98 4.11 19.50
C ASN A 243 14.66 3.63 20.09
N GLY A 244 14.35 2.34 19.93
CA GLY A 244 13.12 1.71 20.44
C GLY A 244 11.94 1.68 19.47
N HIS A 245 11.99 2.34 18.29
CA HIS A 245 10.91 2.24 17.30
C HIS A 245 11.37 2.48 15.85
N VAL A 246 10.71 1.81 14.91
CA VAL A 246 10.91 2.01 13.48
C VAL A 246 9.61 1.79 12.72
N ALA A 247 9.40 2.59 11.69
CA ALA A 247 8.30 2.47 10.74
C ALA A 247 8.83 2.68 9.31
N VAL A 248 8.14 2.13 8.30
CA VAL A 248 8.45 2.40 6.89
C VAL A 248 7.52 3.48 6.37
N TYR A 249 8.08 4.45 5.66
CA TYR A 249 7.35 5.56 5.07
C TYR A 249 6.58 5.10 3.83
N LEU A 250 5.29 5.41 3.79
CA LEU A 250 4.40 5.08 2.68
C LEU A 250 4.13 6.27 1.74
N GLY A 251 4.59 7.48 2.10
CA GLY A 251 4.16 8.68 1.38
C GLY A 251 2.74 9.10 1.75
N ASP A 252 2.19 10.02 0.97
CA ASP A 252 0.77 10.42 0.97
C ASP A 252 -0.03 9.37 0.17
N GLY A 253 -0.14 8.17 0.77
CA GLY A 253 -0.56 6.94 0.09
C GLY A 253 -2.05 6.84 -0.22
N ASP A 254 -2.89 7.62 0.45
CA ASP A 254 -4.33 7.75 0.18
C ASP A 254 -4.69 9.12 -0.41
N GLY A 255 -3.68 9.93 -0.77
CA GLY A 255 -3.85 11.16 -1.53
C GLY A 255 -4.70 12.23 -0.86
N ASP A 256 -4.95 12.11 0.44
CA ASP A 256 -5.69 13.06 1.27
C ASP A 256 -4.79 14.23 1.72
N GLY A 257 -3.50 14.19 1.36
CA GLY A 257 -2.48 15.17 1.73
C GLY A 257 -1.79 14.83 3.06
N VAL A 258 -2.11 13.69 3.68
CA VAL A 258 -1.58 13.24 4.95
C VAL A 258 -0.55 12.13 4.71
N PRO A 259 0.75 12.40 4.95
CA PRO A 259 1.74 11.36 4.80
C PRO A 259 1.52 10.24 5.82
N SER A 260 1.83 9.01 5.45
CA SER A 260 1.55 7.79 6.21
C SER A 260 2.79 6.90 6.38
N VAL A 261 2.74 6.03 7.39
CA VAL A 261 3.73 4.98 7.67
C VAL A 261 3.04 3.64 7.88
N LEU A 262 3.71 2.55 7.52
CA LEU A 262 3.38 1.21 7.98
C LEU A 262 4.29 0.86 9.15
N GLU A 263 3.70 0.38 10.23
CA GLU A 263 4.44 0.03 11.46
C GLU A 263 3.82 -1.18 12.17
N ALA A 264 4.63 -1.85 12.98
CA ALA A 264 4.13 -2.73 14.03
C ALA A 264 4.28 -2.01 15.37
N THR A 265 3.16 -1.69 16.03
CA THR A 265 3.11 -0.95 17.29
C THR A 265 1.92 -1.42 18.13
N PRO A 266 2.02 -1.52 19.47
CA PRO A 266 0.91 -1.95 20.32
C PRO A 266 -0.10 -0.81 20.47
N LYS A 267 -0.90 -0.59 19.42
CA LYS A 267 -1.70 0.63 19.27
C LYS A 267 -2.93 0.64 20.18
N TRP A 268 -3.66 -0.47 20.21
CA TRP A 268 -4.82 -0.70 21.08
C TRP A 268 -4.85 -2.15 21.55
N GLN A 269 -5.35 -2.35 22.77
CA GLN A 269 -5.56 -3.67 23.32
C GLN A 269 -6.94 -4.19 22.91
N ASN A 270 -6.96 -5.40 22.35
CA ASN A 270 -8.16 -6.10 21.98
C ASN A 270 -8.84 -6.70 23.22
N PRO A 271 -10.16 -7.00 23.16
CA PRO A 271 -10.89 -7.60 24.28
C PRO A 271 -10.31 -8.93 24.77
N ASP A 272 -9.62 -9.67 23.90
CA ASP A 272 -8.95 -10.93 24.23
C ASP A 272 -7.58 -10.74 24.91
N GLY A 273 -7.17 -9.50 25.17
CA GLY A 273 -5.92 -9.11 25.81
C GLY A 273 -4.72 -9.02 24.87
N THR A 274 -4.87 -9.37 23.58
CA THR A 274 -3.84 -9.13 22.55
C THR A 274 -3.75 -7.65 22.22
N TRP A 275 -2.67 -7.25 21.54
CA TRP A 275 -2.50 -5.89 21.06
C TRP A 275 -2.53 -5.89 19.54
N THR A 276 -3.32 -4.99 18.95
CA THR A 276 -3.19 -4.71 17.51
C THR A 276 -1.75 -4.30 17.24
N GLY A 277 -1.12 -4.91 16.23
CA GLY A 277 0.29 -4.70 15.92
C GLY A 277 0.50 -3.95 14.62
N VAL A 278 0.29 -4.61 13.48
CA VAL A 278 0.60 -4.03 12.18
C VAL A 278 -0.51 -3.10 11.72
N VAL A 279 -0.19 -1.82 11.58
CA VAL A 279 -1.15 -0.74 11.28
C VAL A 279 -0.54 0.30 10.34
N ILE A 280 -1.42 1.07 9.70
CA ILE A 280 -1.05 2.33 9.04
C ILE A 280 -1.31 3.48 10.01
N SER A 281 -0.36 4.40 10.10
CA SER A 281 -0.47 5.59 10.95
C SER A 281 -0.05 6.85 10.20
N ASN A 282 -0.56 8.00 10.64
CA ASN A 282 -0.16 9.30 10.15
C ASN A 282 1.34 9.55 10.44
N ALA A 283 2.12 9.80 9.40
CA ALA A 283 3.55 10.05 9.43
C ALA A 283 3.94 11.42 10.01
N THR A 284 3.01 12.36 10.14
CA THR A 284 3.30 13.73 10.59
C THR A 284 4.00 13.75 11.95
N THR A 285 3.60 12.87 12.87
CA THR A 285 4.22 12.73 14.20
C THR A 285 5.68 12.26 14.12
N TYR A 286 6.01 11.45 13.11
CA TYR A 286 7.36 10.96 12.85
C TYR A 286 8.21 12.02 12.16
N LEU A 287 7.65 12.68 11.14
CA LEU A 287 8.32 13.69 10.35
C LEU A 287 8.67 14.93 11.19
N ASN A 288 7.76 15.35 12.06
CA ASN A 288 7.94 16.54 12.92
C ASN A 288 8.74 16.26 14.21
N SER A 289 8.93 14.99 14.59
CA SER A 289 9.69 14.64 15.79
C SER A 289 11.20 14.65 15.54
N SER A 290 11.97 15.33 16.39
CA SER A 290 13.45 15.32 16.33
C SER A 290 14.07 13.98 16.74
N GLU A 291 13.31 13.08 17.38
CA GLU A 291 13.82 11.76 17.81
C GLU A 291 14.00 10.79 16.63
N TYR A 292 13.14 10.93 15.63
CA TYR A 292 13.16 10.12 14.42
C TYR A 292 14.10 10.72 13.38
N THR A 293 14.92 9.87 12.81
CA THR A 293 15.74 10.15 11.62
C THR A 293 15.22 9.31 10.45
N ALA A 294 15.36 9.81 9.22
CA ALA A 294 14.97 9.10 8.01
C ALA A 294 16.18 8.33 7.46
N HIS A 295 15.99 7.10 7.01
CA HIS A 295 17.06 6.21 6.57
C HIS A 295 16.67 5.49 5.28
N ARG A 296 17.60 5.44 4.32
CA ARG A 296 17.39 4.75 3.05
C ARG A 296 18.17 3.44 3.02
N VAL A 297 17.47 2.33 2.88
CA VAL A 297 18.09 1.01 2.77
C VAL A 297 18.94 0.97 1.49
N PRO A 298 20.20 0.52 1.52
CA PRO A 298 21.00 0.38 0.30
C PRO A 298 20.46 -0.75 -0.59
N GLY A 299 20.55 -0.58 -1.92
CA GLY A 299 20.16 -1.62 -2.89
C GLY A 299 18.66 -1.75 -3.15
N ILE A 300 17.90 -0.72 -2.78
CA ILE A 300 16.46 -0.56 -3.07
C ILE A 300 16.18 0.78 -3.74
#